data_AF-A0A397FW42-F1
#
_entry.id   AF-A0A397FW42-F1
#
_cell.length_a   1.000
_cell.length_b   1.000
_cell.length_c   1.000
_cell.angle_alpha   90.00
_cell.angle_beta   90.00
_cell.angle_gamma   90.00
#
_symmetry.space_group_name_H-M   'P 1'
#
loop_
_entity.id
_entity.type
_entity.pdbx_description
1 polymer ?
#
loop_
_entity_poly.entity_id
_entity_poly.type
_entity_poly.pdbx_seq_one_letter_code
_entity_poly.pdbx_strand_id
1 'polypeptide(L)'
;DLLYSDGSPTTEISDDDLKQALVTALDKFHGKDKRKVMFVPPDFTRFHSYVESGIVTQHAYEYFGEHVKDIMPALGTHAPMTPIEISKVTVYACHQLNDVVKIGEVPRELVREASDGQVDEPWPAQLNKLIWEGGHDLILSIGQVVPHEVMGMANYNKNLFVGTGGSDAINFSHFIGAVYGMERMMGRANNPLRRILNYASDHFLTHLPIVYVQTVIVHLDADEFKTTWLGNKSIYRTRMAIADGGTLVVLAPGVTHFGEDKQIDLLIRKYGYRTTPEVLAHIAANRDLMKNLSAAAHLIHGSPENRFRVVYACAPNGLTKEEVEGVGFEYAKLDDMLALYQIDGRQDGWNTTEGGKRSFYYVSNPAMGLWAYEGRFEASSRPSQLPHVPPAEAPVQVLTALHGNEVCVDAGVGGGPFTKADHDKLLE
;
A
#
# COMPACT_ATOMS: atom_id res chain seq x y z
N ASP A 1 14.06 -20.76 -11.04
CA ASP A 1 15.35 -21.07 -10.37
C ASP A 1 15.98 -19.82 -9.78
N LEU A 2 16.63 -19.95 -8.62
CA LEU A 2 17.36 -18.87 -7.97
C LEU A 2 18.73 -18.69 -8.65
N LEU A 3 18.94 -17.53 -9.29
CA LEU A 3 20.17 -17.25 -10.05
C LEU A 3 21.32 -16.76 -9.17
N TYR A 4 20.99 -15.96 -8.15
CA TYR A 4 21.90 -15.38 -7.19
C TYR A 4 21.16 -15.00 -5.90
N SER A 5 21.81 -15.16 -4.75
CA SER A 5 21.35 -14.63 -3.46
C SER A 5 22.54 -14.37 -2.57
N ASP A 6 22.56 -13.21 -1.92
CA ASP A 6 23.57 -12.84 -0.93
C ASP A 6 22.95 -11.88 0.08
N GLY A 7 23.41 -11.92 1.34
CA GLY A 7 22.91 -11.08 2.42
C GLY A 7 22.90 -11.76 3.80
N SER A 8 22.90 -10.93 4.84
CA SER A 8 22.73 -11.31 6.25
C SER A 8 22.24 -10.09 7.06
N PRO A 9 21.82 -10.25 8.32
CA PRO A 9 21.44 -9.11 9.17
C PRO A 9 22.53 -8.06 9.37
N THR A 10 23.79 -8.38 9.05
CA THR A 10 24.96 -7.50 9.21
C THR A 10 25.70 -7.25 7.90
N THR A 11 25.22 -7.75 6.76
CA THR A 11 25.87 -7.54 5.47
C THR A 11 25.47 -6.18 4.92
N GLU A 12 26.47 -5.33 4.68
CA GLU A 12 26.31 -4.16 3.82
C GLU A 12 26.71 -4.56 2.40
N ILE A 13 25.84 -4.30 1.43
CA ILE A 13 26.12 -4.57 0.02
C ILE A 13 26.43 -3.22 -0.63
N SER A 14 27.63 -3.06 -1.18
CA SER A 14 27.99 -1.84 -1.90
C SER A 14 27.41 -1.80 -3.31
N ASP A 15 27.47 -0.62 -3.96
CA ASP A 15 27.08 -0.45 -5.36
C ASP A 15 27.84 -1.40 -6.31
N ASP A 16 29.16 -1.54 -6.12
CA ASP A 16 29.99 -2.46 -6.90
C ASP A 16 29.61 -3.93 -6.64
N ASP A 17 29.27 -4.29 -5.39
CA ASP A 17 28.80 -5.63 -5.06
C ASP A 17 27.44 -5.93 -5.72
N LEU A 18 26.51 -4.97 -5.74
CA LEU A 18 25.22 -5.09 -6.45
C LEU A 18 25.42 -5.28 -7.95
N LYS A 19 26.33 -4.50 -8.54
CA LYS A 19 26.69 -4.65 -9.95
C LYS A 19 27.24 -6.05 -10.24
N GLN A 20 28.19 -6.51 -9.43
CA GLN A 20 28.81 -7.82 -9.62
C GLN A 20 27.80 -8.96 -9.42
N ALA A 21 26.91 -8.85 -8.43
CA ALA A 21 25.82 -9.78 -8.19
C ALA A 21 24.87 -9.87 -9.39
N LEU A 22 24.46 -8.72 -9.92
CA LEU A 22 23.57 -8.65 -11.09
C LEU A 22 24.24 -9.26 -12.33
N VAL A 23 25.49 -8.88 -12.63
CA VAL A 23 26.26 -9.43 -13.76
C VAL A 23 26.37 -10.95 -13.62
N THR A 24 26.73 -11.45 -12.44
CA THR A 24 26.84 -12.89 -12.18
C THR A 24 25.53 -13.63 -12.41
N ALA A 25 24.40 -13.07 -11.96
CA ALA A 25 23.08 -13.65 -12.17
C ALA A 25 22.68 -13.67 -13.66
N LEU A 26 22.93 -12.56 -14.36
CA LEU A 26 22.59 -12.40 -15.78
C LEU A 26 23.48 -13.25 -16.69
N ASP A 27 24.76 -13.43 -16.37
CA ASP A 27 25.68 -14.31 -17.11
C ASP A 27 25.24 -15.78 -16.99
N LYS A 28 24.88 -16.24 -15.79
CA LYS A 28 24.30 -17.58 -15.57
C LYS A 28 23.01 -17.81 -16.35
N PHE A 29 22.25 -16.74 -16.59
CA PHE A 29 21.02 -16.76 -17.35
C PHE A 29 21.25 -16.57 -18.87
N HIS A 30 22.50 -16.51 -19.32
CA HIS A 30 22.86 -16.21 -20.71
C HIS A 30 22.24 -14.90 -21.20
N GLY A 31 22.20 -13.88 -20.34
CA GLY A 31 21.60 -12.58 -20.62
C GLY A 31 22.19 -11.90 -21.86
N LYS A 32 23.49 -12.09 -22.13
CA LYS A 32 24.14 -11.56 -23.34
C LYS A 32 23.61 -12.14 -24.65
N ASP A 33 22.81 -13.20 -24.63
CA ASP A 33 22.16 -13.76 -25.83
C ASP A 33 20.82 -13.07 -26.14
N LYS A 34 20.32 -12.26 -25.21
CA LYS A 34 19.07 -11.51 -25.36
C LYS A 34 19.32 -10.25 -26.18
N ARG A 35 18.38 -9.91 -27.04
CA ARG A 35 18.43 -8.85 -28.05
C ARG A 35 17.27 -7.86 -27.91
N LYS A 36 16.15 -8.28 -27.31
CA LYS A 36 14.95 -7.46 -27.08
C LYS A 36 14.54 -7.51 -25.61
N VAL A 37 15.30 -6.79 -24.79
CA VAL A 37 15.14 -6.76 -23.34
C VAL A 37 14.24 -5.60 -22.92
N MET A 38 13.30 -5.89 -22.02
CA MET A 38 12.44 -4.89 -21.38
C MET A 38 12.73 -4.82 -19.89
N PHE A 39 12.76 -3.60 -19.34
CA PHE A 39 12.84 -3.38 -17.89
C PHE A 39 11.50 -2.90 -17.34
N VAL A 40 11.14 -3.43 -16.16
CA VAL A 40 10.00 -2.96 -15.36
C VAL A 40 10.53 -2.50 -13.99
N PRO A 41 11.10 -1.28 -13.90
CA PRO A 41 11.56 -0.70 -12.64
C PRO A 41 10.40 -0.14 -11.81
N PRO A 42 10.60 0.18 -10.52
CA PRO A 42 9.61 0.95 -9.77
C PRO A 42 9.50 2.39 -10.29
N ASP A 43 8.43 3.08 -9.89
CA ASP A 43 8.22 4.49 -10.22
C ASP A 43 8.88 5.45 -9.20
N PHE A 44 8.74 6.76 -9.43
CA PHE A 44 9.38 7.80 -8.62
C PHE A 44 8.87 7.83 -7.17
N THR A 45 7.70 7.28 -6.86
CA THR A 45 7.25 7.18 -5.45
C THR A 45 8.14 6.27 -4.60
N ARG A 46 9.01 5.48 -5.24
CA ARG A 46 10.04 4.67 -4.60
C ARG A 46 11.42 5.32 -4.60
N PHE A 47 11.55 6.55 -5.11
CA PHE A 47 12.82 7.29 -5.18
C PHE A 47 13.52 7.39 -3.82
N HIS A 48 12.75 7.67 -2.76
CA HIS A 48 13.26 7.80 -1.39
C HIS A 48 13.36 6.48 -0.63
N SER A 49 12.74 5.39 -1.13
CA SER A 49 12.99 4.02 -0.65
C SER A 49 14.32 3.44 -1.19
N TYR A 50 15.25 4.36 -1.50
CA TYR A 50 16.59 4.26 -2.09
C TYR A 50 16.77 4.31 -3.61
N VAL A 51 17.81 5.08 -3.93
CA VAL A 51 18.57 5.29 -5.17
C VAL A 51 18.88 4.00 -5.95
N GLU A 52 18.87 2.85 -5.28
CA GLU A 52 19.42 1.62 -5.83
C GLU A 52 18.53 0.87 -6.81
N SER A 53 17.21 1.08 -6.83
CA SER A 53 16.40 0.53 -7.93
C SER A 53 16.72 1.20 -9.26
N GLY A 54 17.04 2.50 -9.23
CA GLY A 54 17.61 3.24 -10.35
C GLY A 54 19.02 2.75 -10.70
N ILE A 55 19.87 2.51 -9.71
CA ILE A 55 21.23 1.95 -9.90
C ILE A 55 21.20 0.53 -10.46
N VAL A 56 20.35 -0.36 -9.95
CA VAL A 56 20.17 -1.72 -10.49
C VAL A 56 19.65 -1.66 -11.92
N THR A 57 18.74 -0.73 -12.22
CA THR A 57 18.28 -0.48 -13.59
C THR A 57 19.40 0.06 -14.47
N GLN A 58 20.26 0.93 -13.94
CA GLN A 58 21.45 1.45 -14.62
C GLN A 58 22.45 0.34 -14.90
N HIS A 59 22.81 -0.49 -13.92
CA HIS A 59 23.72 -1.63 -14.09
C HIS A 59 23.17 -2.65 -15.07
N ALA A 60 21.86 -2.92 -15.01
CA ALA A 60 21.19 -3.75 -16.02
C ALA A 60 21.32 -3.12 -17.41
N TYR A 61 21.11 -1.81 -17.53
CA TYR A 61 21.30 -1.11 -18.80
C TYR A 61 22.75 -1.16 -19.28
N GLU A 62 23.73 -0.90 -18.43
CA GLU A 62 25.15 -1.02 -18.76
C GLU A 62 25.50 -2.43 -19.24
N TYR A 63 24.87 -3.45 -18.66
CA TYR A 63 25.05 -4.84 -19.06
C TYR A 63 24.39 -5.14 -20.41
N PHE A 64 23.16 -4.71 -20.67
CA PHE A 64 22.43 -5.06 -21.90
C PHE A 64 22.67 -4.08 -23.07
N GLY A 65 23.06 -2.84 -22.78
CA GLY A 65 23.36 -1.80 -23.74
C GLY A 65 22.23 -1.59 -24.77
N GLU A 66 22.58 -1.65 -26.05
CA GLU A 66 21.65 -1.47 -27.16
C GLU A 66 20.53 -2.51 -27.25
N HIS A 67 20.62 -3.61 -26.49
CA HIS A 67 19.59 -4.65 -26.44
C HIS A 67 18.40 -4.30 -25.55
N VAL A 68 18.51 -3.24 -24.73
CA VAL A 68 17.37 -2.67 -24.01
C VAL A 68 16.48 -1.93 -25.01
N LYS A 69 15.25 -2.40 -25.21
CA LYS A 69 14.31 -1.81 -26.18
C LYS A 69 13.21 -1.00 -25.52
N ASP A 70 12.78 -1.40 -24.32
CA ASP A 70 11.64 -0.79 -23.65
C ASP A 70 11.90 -0.71 -22.13
N ILE A 71 11.53 0.42 -21.52
CA ILE A 71 11.56 0.62 -20.07
C ILE A 71 10.18 1.12 -19.62
N MET A 72 9.52 0.39 -18.73
CA MET A 72 8.19 0.70 -18.24
C MET A 72 8.16 0.75 -16.71
N PRO A 73 8.24 1.96 -16.11
CA PRO A 73 8.08 2.12 -14.68
C PRO A 73 6.73 1.60 -14.19
N ALA A 74 6.74 0.91 -13.05
CA ALA A 74 5.60 0.25 -12.45
C ALA A 74 4.73 1.24 -11.64
N LEU A 75 4.05 2.16 -12.34
CA LEU A 75 3.25 3.26 -11.75
C LEU A 75 2.02 2.81 -10.94
N GLY A 76 1.34 1.76 -11.38
CA GLY A 76 -0.01 1.46 -10.88
C GLY A 76 -0.98 2.63 -11.11
N THR A 77 -1.66 3.09 -10.06
CA THR A 77 -2.61 4.22 -10.13
C THR A 77 -1.98 5.59 -9.95
N HIS A 78 -0.64 5.68 -9.88
CA HIS A 78 0.04 6.96 -9.67
C HIS A 78 -0.01 7.84 -10.92
N ALA A 79 0.12 9.16 -10.72
CA ALA A 79 0.23 10.11 -11.82
C ALA A 79 1.46 9.82 -12.68
N PRO A 80 1.40 10.05 -14.01
CA PRO A 80 2.57 9.94 -14.87
C PRO A 80 3.74 10.77 -14.34
N MET A 81 4.93 10.17 -14.29
CA MET A 81 6.14 10.87 -13.84
C MET A 81 6.47 12.03 -14.77
N THR A 82 6.83 13.16 -14.18
CA THR A 82 7.35 14.33 -14.89
C THR A 82 8.73 14.03 -15.50
N PRO A 83 9.20 14.79 -16.50
CA PRO A 83 10.54 14.59 -17.08
C PRO A 83 11.68 14.64 -16.04
N ILE A 84 11.52 15.48 -15.01
CA ILE A 84 12.50 15.59 -13.91
C ILE A 84 12.49 14.32 -13.07
N GLU A 85 11.32 13.79 -12.73
CA GLU A 85 11.19 12.53 -11.97
C GLU A 85 11.70 11.34 -12.78
N ILE A 86 11.42 11.29 -14.10
CA ILE A 86 11.98 10.26 -14.99
C ILE A 86 13.50 10.30 -14.94
N SER A 87 14.13 11.48 -15.10
CA SER A 87 15.60 11.63 -15.05
C SER A 87 16.25 11.16 -13.75
N LYS A 88 15.46 11.09 -12.67
CA LYS A 88 15.90 10.63 -11.35
C LYS A 88 15.72 9.12 -11.15
N VAL A 89 14.80 8.49 -11.89
CA VAL A 89 14.59 7.02 -11.89
C VAL A 89 15.50 6.34 -12.90
N THR A 90 15.74 6.99 -14.05
CA THR A 90 16.55 6.46 -15.14
C THR A 90 17.03 7.59 -16.05
N VAL A 91 18.18 7.41 -16.69
CA VAL A 91 18.68 8.34 -17.71
C VAL A 91 18.05 8.11 -19.09
N TYR A 92 17.12 7.15 -19.20
CA TYR A 92 16.51 6.71 -20.46
C TYR A 92 15.02 7.06 -20.55
N ALA A 93 14.50 7.12 -21.78
CA ALA A 93 13.08 7.35 -22.01
C ALA A 93 12.24 6.18 -21.49
N CYS A 94 11.10 6.49 -20.88
CA CYS A 94 10.16 5.53 -20.31
C CYS A 94 8.82 5.52 -21.04
N HIS A 95 8.21 4.35 -21.13
CA HIS A 95 6.82 4.22 -21.58
C HIS A 95 5.86 4.59 -20.45
N GLN A 96 4.72 5.17 -20.82
CA GLN A 96 3.62 5.45 -19.90
C GLN A 96 2.66 4.26 -19.82
N LEU A 97 2.02 4.09 -18.65
CA LEU A 97 1.01 3.08 -18.41
C LEU A 97 -0.36 3.54 -18.97
N ASN A 98 -0.51 3.53 -20.30
CA ASN A 98 -1.74 4.01 -20.95
C ASN A 98 -2.59 2.88 -21.57
N ASP A 99 -1.98 1.73 -21.87
CA ASP A 99 -2.61 0.63 -22.62
C ASP A 99 -2.60 -0.69 -21.83
N VAL A 100 -3.76 -1.11 -21.32
CA VAL A 100 -3.90 -2.34 -20.54
C VAL A 100 -4.86 -3.30 -21.22
N VAL A 101 -4.53 -4.59 -21.18
CA VAL A 101 -5.37 -5.69 -21.69
C VAL A 101 -5.74 -6.64 -20.55
N LYS A 102 -6.95 -7.21 -20.62
CA LYS A 102 -7.36 -8.32 -19.75
C LYS A 102 -6.77 -9.61 -20.32
N ILE A 103 -5.87 -10.24 -19.58
CA ILE A 103 -5.14 -11.45 -20.01
C ILE A 103 -5.77 -12.74 -19.47
N GLY A 104 -6.69 -12.62 -18.52
CA GLY A 104 -7.36 -13.75 -17.91
C GLY A 104 -8.26 -13.34 -16.75
N GLU A 105 -8.77 -14.35 -16.05
CA GLU A 105 -9.61 -14.17 -14.88
C GLU A 105 -9.30 -15.27 -13.87
N VAL A 106 -9.03 -14.86 -12.63
CA VAL A 106 -8.82 -15.79 -11.52
C VAL A 106 -10.20 -16.25 -11.04
N PRO A 107 -10.46 -17.57 -10.95
CA PRO A 107 -11.78 -18.09 -10.62
C PRO A 107 -12.33 -17.54 -9.31
N ARG A 108 -13.64 -17.28 -9.31
CA ARG A 108 -14.40 -16.84 -8.13
C ARG A 108 -14.14 -17.73 -6.92
N GLU A 109 -14.15 -19.04 -7.12
CA GLU A 109 -13.95 -20.04 -6.07
C GLU A 109 -12.60 -19.86 -5.38
N LEU A 110 -11.55 -19.57 -6.16
CA LEU A 110 -10.22 -19.32 -5.62
C LEU A 110 -10.18 -18.02 -4.84
N VAL A 111 -10.79 -16.93 -5.35
CA VAL A 111 -10.85 -15.64 -4.64
C VAL A 111 -11.60 -15.79 -3.32
N ARG A 112 -12.71 -16.55 -3.32
CA ARG A 112 -13.50 -16.84 -2.14
C ARG A 112 -12.74 -17.67 -1.11
N GLU A 113 -12.11 -18.75 -1.53
CA GLU A 113 -11.30 -19.57 -0.64
C GLU A 113 -10.12 -18.77 -0.08
N ALA A 114 -9.42 -18.02 -0.94
CA ALA A 114 -8.27 -17.22 -0.56
C ALA A 114 -8.62 -16.15 0.47
N SER A 115 -9.80 -15.54 0.37
CA SER A 115 -10.29 -14.47 1.24
C SER A 115 -11.13 -14.93 2.44
N ASP A 116 -11.13 -16.23 2.77
CA ASP A 116 -11.96 -16.83 3.83
C ASP A 116 -13.47 -16.54 3.68
N GLY A 117 -13.96 -16.51 2.44
CA GLY A 117 -15.37 -16.28 2.13
C GLY A 117 -15.81 -14.83 2.10
N GLN A 118 -14.90 -13.87 2.36
CA GLN A 118 -15.27 -12.46 2.46
C GLN A 118 -15.51 -11.80 1.09
N VAL A 119 -14.88 -12.32 0.03
CA VAL A 119 -15.05 -11.84 -1.35
C VAL A 119 -15.44 -13.02 -2.25
N ASP A 120 -16.58 -12.92 -2.95
CA ASP A 120 -17.11 -13.98 -3.82
C ASP A 120 -17.25 -13.50 -5.28
N GLU A 121 -16.20 -12.87 -5.80
CA GLU A 121 -16.15 -12.39 -7.18
C GLU A 121 -14.83 -12.80 -7.84
N PRO A 122 -14.82 -13.05 -9.17
CA PRO A 122 -13.60 -13.38 -9.88
C PRO A 122 -12.69 -12.15 -10.01
N TRP A 123 -11.37 -12.37 -10.03
CA TRP A 123 -10.40 -11.27 -10.11
C TRP A 123 -9.90 -11.10 -11.56
N PRO A 124 -10.07 -9.92 -12.19
CA PRO A 124 -9.70 -9.72 -13.58
C PRO A 124 -8.19 -9.51 -13.71
N ALA A 125 -7.47 -10.49 -14.28
CA ALA A 125 -6.04 -10.34 -14.51
C ALA A 125 -5.80 -9.36 -15.66
N GLN A 126 -5.18 -8.23 -15.35
CA GLN A 126 -4.88 -7.16 -16.29
C GLN A 126 -3.38 -6.85 -16.31
N LEU A 127 -2.84 -6.59 -17.50
CA LEU A 127 -1.43 -6.29 -17.71
C LEU A 127 -1.26 -5.30 -18.87
N ASN A 128 -0.20 -4.51 -18.84
CA ASN A 128 0.11 -3.59 -19.93
C ASN A 128 0.34 -4.35 -21.25
N LYS A 129 -0.22 -3.81 -22.33
CA LYS A 129 -0.17 -4.40 -23.67
C LYS A 129 1.26 -4.60 -24.18
N LEU A 130 2.19 -3.70 -23.87
CA LEU A 130 3.59 -3.82 -24.27
C LEU A 130 4.26 -5.01 -23.61
N ILE A 131 3.95 -5.31 -22.34
CA ILE A 131 4.48 -6.49 -21.64
C ILE A 131 3.88 -7.77 -22.23
N TRP A 132 2.59 -7.74 -22.55
CA TRP A 132 1.86 -8.90 -23.07
C TRP A 132 2.19 -9.25 -24.52
N GLU A 133 2.24 -8.25 -25.40
CA GLU A 133 2.34 -8.44 -26.87
C GLU A 133 3.68 -7.96 -27.44
N GLY A 134 4.56 -7.39 -26.60
CA GLY A 134 5.81 -6.79 -27.05
C GLY A 134 6.82 -7.77 -27.63
N GLY A 135 6.68 -9.07 -27.37
CA GLY A 135 7.54 -10.11 -27.94
C GLY A 135 9.00 -9.99 -27.49
N HIS A 136 9.21 -9.55 -26.24
CA HIS A 136 10.52 -9.47 -25.60
C HIS A 136 11.10 -10.85 -25.34
N ASP A 137 12.41 -10.99 -25.47
CA ASP A 137 13.12 -12.24 -25.17
C ASP A 137 13.60 -12.33 -23.70
N LEU A 138 13.46 -11.21 -22.97
CA LEU A 138 13.62 -11.09 -21.53
C LEU A 138 12.83 -9.87 -21.01
N ILE A 139 12.06 -10.07 -19.95
CA ILE A 139 11.44 -9.01 -19.15
C ILE A 139 12.07 -9.03 -17.76
N LEU A 140 12.86 -8.01 -17.43
CA LEU A 140 13.51 -7.88 -16.12
C LEU A 140 12.64 -7.01 -15.21
N SER A 141 11.95 -7.64 -14.25
CA SER A 141 11.13 -6.95 -13.26
C SER A 141 11.97 -6.61 -12.04
N ILE A 142 12.23 -5.33 -11.81
CA ILE A 142 13.14 -4.83 -10.78
C ILE A 142 12.30 -4.17 -9.69
N GLY A 143 12.57 -4.51 -8.42
CA GLY A 143 11.92 -3.82 -7.32
C GLY A 143 12.38 -4.28 -5.95
N GLN A 144 11.81 -3.64 -4.93
CA GLN A 144 12.16 -3.87 -3.54
C GLN A 144 11.08 -4.69 -2.83
N VAL A 145 11.50 -5.68 -2.05
CA VAL A 145 10.63 -6.48 -1.19
C VAL A 145 10.59 -5.83 0.19
N VAL A 146 9.51 -5.07 0.44
CA VAL A 146 9.21 -4.45 1.74
C VAL A 146 7.82 -4.88 2.22
N PRO A 147 7.54 -4.87 3.53
CA PRO A 147 6.16 -5.08 4.00
C PRO A 147 5.22 -4.08 3.33
N HIS A 148 4.03 -4.52 2.94
CA HIS A 148 3.06 -3.74 2.18
C HIS A 148 1.67 -3.96 2.77
N GLU A 149 0.95 -2.88 3.01
CA GLU A 149 -0.35 -2.87 3.68
C GLU A 149 -1.44 -3.61 2.89
N VAL A 150 -1.47 -3.45 1.56
CA VAL A 150 -2.38 -4.18 0.67
C VAL A 150 -1.93 -5.61 0.37
N MET A 151 -0.63 -5.82 0.08
CA MET A 151 -0.13 -7.05 -0.57
C MET A 151 0.66 -7.97 0.38
N GLY A 152 0.77 -7.58 1.65
CA GLY A 152 1.59 -8.18 2.68
C GLY A 152 3.08 -7.90 2.50
N MET A 153 3.62 -8.27 1.34
CA MET A 153 4.95 -7.84 0.87
C MET A 153 4.78 -7.05 -0.44
N ALA A 154 5.72 -6.18 -0.80
CA ALA A 154 5.77 -5.48 -2.08
C ALA A 154 6.50 -6.33 -3.14
N ASN A 155 6.55 -5.84 -4.39
CA ASN A 155 7.27 -6.45 -5.52
C ASN A 155 6.80 -7.88 -5.90
N TYR A 156 7.58 -8.57 -6.73
CA TYR A 156 7.26 -9.82 -7.42
C TYR A 156 6.06 -9.62 -8.35
N ASN A 157 5.09 -10.53 -8.35
CA ASN A 157 3.86 -10.42 -9.15
C ASN A 157 3.09 -9.09 -8.95
N LYS A 158 3.27 -8.39 -7.82
CA LYS A 158 2.72 -7.03 -7.63
C LYS A 158 3.25 -6.06 -8.68
N ASN A 159 4.54 -6.14 -9.00
CA ASN A 159 5.18 -5.19 -9.91
C ASN A 159 4.56 -5.24 -11.32
N LEU A 160 4.11 -6.44 -11.72
CA LEU A 160 3.42 -6.65 -12.98
C LEU A 160 1.92 -6.34 -12.88
N PHE A 161 1.17 -7.10 -12.08
CA PHE A 161 -0.28 -7.04 -12.04
C PHE A 161 -0.87 -5.80 -11.38
N VAL A 162 -0.07 -5.09 -10.58
CA VAL A 162 -0.49 -3.84 -9.93
C VAL A 162 0.28 -2.68 -10.53
N GLY A 163 1.61 -2.80 -10.59
CA GLY A 163 2.46 -1.73 -11.11
C GLY A 163 2.29 -1.47 -12.60
N THR A 164 1.93 -2.49 -13.39
CA THR A 164 1.64 -2.36 -14.82
C THR A 164 0.25 -2.88 -15.20
N GLY A 165 -0.60 -3.09 -14.18
CA GLY A 165 -1.95 -3.62 -14.35
C GLY A 165 -2.99 -2.54 -14.62
N GLY A 166 -4.24 -2.98 -14.79
CA GLY A 166 -5.38 -2.11 -15.03
C GLY A 166 -6.06 -1.66 -13.75
N SER A 167 -6.81 -0.55 -13.85
CA SER A 167 -7.53 0.02 -12.72
C SER A 167 -8.47 -0.97 -12.03
N ASP A 168 -9.13 -1.86 -12.78
CA ASP A 168 -10.09 -2.80 -12.21
C ASP A 168 -9.38 -3.82 -11.33
N ALA A 169 -8.31 -4.44 -11.84
CA ALA A 169 -7.47 -5.37 -11.11
C ALA A 169 -6.83 -4.70 -9.88
N ILE A 170 -6.32 -3.47 -10.03
CA ILE A 170 -5.68 -2.73 -8.95
C ILE A 170 -6.69 -2.38 -7.85
N ASN A 171 -7.82 -1.77 -8.22
CA ASN A 171 -8.86 -1.36 -7.27
C ASN A 171 -9.45 -2.57 -6.54
N PHE A 172 -9.71 -3.66 -7.26
CA PHE A 172 -10.26 -4.86 -6.65
C PHE A 172 -9.24 -5.56 -5.75
N SER A 173 -7.94 -5.50 -6.09
CA SER A 173 -6.88 -5.98 -5.18
C SER A 173 -6.84 -5.20 -3.88
N HIS A 174 -6.93 -3.86 -3.95
CA HIS A 174 -7.00 -3.02 -2.75
C HIS A 174 -8.20 -3.39 -1.88
N PHE A 175 -9.36 -3.61 -2.50
CA PHE A 175 -10.56 -4.02 -1.80
C PHE A 175 -10.40 -5.36 -1.08
N ILE A 176 -9.92 -6.40 -1.76
CA ILE A 176 -9.68 -7.73 -1.16
C ILE A 176 -8.70 -7.62 0.03
N GLY A 177 -7.61 -6.85 -0.12
CA GLY A 177 -6.63 -6.66 0.95
C GLY A 177 -7.20 -5.90 2.16
N ALA A 178 -8.05 -4.90 1.92
CA ALA A 178 -8.73 -4.15 2.97
C ALA A 178 -9.74 -5.00 3.74
N VAL A 179 -10.60 -5.73 3.01
CA VAL A 179 -11.63 -6.60 3.59
C VAL A 179 -11.01 -7.71 4.43
N TYR A 180 -9.97 -8.37 3.90
CA TYR A 180 -9.27 -9.45 4.63
C TYR A 180 -8.65 -9.01 5.96
N GLY A 181 -8.32 -7.71 6.09
CA GLY A 181 -7.82 -7.10 7.31
C GLY A 181 -6.31 -6.98 7.37
N MET A 182 -5.84 -5.79 7.76
CA MET A 182 -4.43 -5.42 7.72
C MET A 182 -3.55 -6.21 8.69
N GLU A 183 -4.06 -6.51 9.88
CA GLU A 183 -3.40 -7.31 10.92
C GLU A 183 -3.03 -8.72 10.43
N ARG A 184 -3.77 -9.20 9.41
CA ARG A 184 -3.58 -10.49 8.76
C ARG A 184 -2.73 -10.38 7.49
N MET A 185 -2.68 -9.20 6.87
CA MET A 185 -1.95 -8.91 5.63
C MET A 185 -0.49 -8.50 5.86
N MET A 186 -0.26 -7.47 6.68
CA MET A 186 1.01 -6.73 6.74
C MET A 186 2.21 -7.64 7.00
N GLY A 187 3.22 -7.56 6.13
CA GLY A 187 4.47 -8.32 6.24
C GLY A 187 4.35 -9.82 5.96
N ARG A 188 3.17 -10.33 5.57
CA ARG A 188 2.96 -11.76 5.32
C ARG A 188 3.05 -12.08 3.83
N ALA A 189 4.02 -12.91 3.45
CA ALA A 189 4.19 -13.36 2.07
C ALA A 189 3.11 -14.35 1.61
N ASN A 190 2.42 -15.03 2.54
CA ASN A 190 1.26 -15.87 2.25
C ASN A 190 -0.01 -15.16 2.72
N ASN A 191 -0.84 -14.77 1.78
CA ASN A 191 -2.08 -14.03 1.99
C ASN A 191 -2.99 -14.19 0.75
N PRO A 192 -4.27 -13.75 0.79
CA PRO A 192 -5.22 -13.95 -0.30
C PRO A 192 -4.73 -13.40 -1.63
N LEU A 193 -4.24 -12.17 -1.64
CA LEU A 193 -3.78 -11.51 -2.87
C LEU A 193 -2.53 -12.19 -3.43
N ARG A 194 -1.63 -12.69 -2.58
CA ARG A 194 -0.48 -13.46 -3.06
C ARG A 194 -0.90 -14.75 -3.73
N ARG A 195 -1.93 -15.44 -3.22
CA ARG A 195 -2.50 -16.62 -3.89
C ARG A 195 -3.12 -16.25 -5.25
N ILE A 196 -3.91 -15.17 -5.29
CA ILE A 196 -4.56 -14.68 -6.52
C ILE A 196 -3.53 -14.26 -7.58
N LEU A 197 -2.55 -13.44 -7.21
CA LEU A 197 -1.51 -12.97 -8.12
C LEU A 197 -0.57 -14.10 -8.58
N ASN A 198 -0.24 -15.05 -7.70
CA ASN A 198 0.56 -16.21 -8.08
C ASN A 198 -0.20 -17.12 -9.03
N TYR A 199 -1.48 -17.40 -8.76
CA TYR A 199 -2.33 -18.13 -9.71
C TYR A 199 -2.33 -17.45 -11.08
N ALA A 200 -2.54 -16.12 -11.13
CA ALA A 200 -2.56 -15.38 -12.39
C ALA A 200 -1.21 -15.47 -13.12
N SER A 201 -0.09 -15.42 -12.38
CA SER A 201 1.25 -15.61 -12.94
C SER A 201 1.43 -17.01 -13.54
N ASP A 202 1.10 -18.03 -12.76
CA ASP A 202 1.29 -19.45 -13.09
C ASP A 202 0.39 -19.93 -14.24
N HIS A 203 -0.73 -19.25 -14.50
CA HIS A 203 -1.67 -19.62 -15.55
C HIS A 203 -1.56 -18.75 -16.80
N PHE A 204 -1.25 -17.45 -16.64
CA PHE A 204 -1.32 -16.50 -17.75
C PHE A 204 0.05 -16.03 -18.23
N LEU A 205 1.07 -15.98 -17.36
CA LEU A 205 2.38 -15.39 -17.71
C LEU A 205 3.45 -16.43 -18.11
N THR A 206 3.11 -17.72 -18.17
CA THR A 206 4.08 -18.83 -18.37
C THR A 206 4.87 -18.77 -19.68
N HIS A 207 4.35 -18.10 -20.70
CA HIS A 207 5.02 -17.91 -21.99
C HIS A 207 5.93 -16.67 -22.01
N LEU A 208 5.85 -15.80 -21.01
CA LEU A 208 6.66 -14.59 -20.92
C LEU A 208 8.01 -14.88 -20.24
N PRO A 209 9.14 -14.42 -20.79
CA PRO A 209 10.47 -14.68 -20.23
C PRO A 209 10.79 -13.70 -19.09
N ILE A 210 10.08 -13.81 -17.97
CA ILE A 210 10.20 -12.88 -16.84
C ILE A 210 11.29 -13.34 -15.87
N VAL A 211 12.17 -12.40 -15.50
CA VAL A 211 13.14 -12.56 -14.41
C VAL A 211 12.89 -11.47 -13.37
N TYR A 212 12.75 -11.86 -12.11
CA TYR A 212 12.56 -10.92 -11.01
C TYR A 212 13.87 -10.63 -10.30
N VAL A 213 14.22 -9.35 -10.21
CA VAL A 213 15.28 -8.83 -9.32
C VAL A 213 14.59 -8.31 -8.06
N GLN A 214 14.77 -9.03 -6.96
CA GLN A 214 14.12 -8.75 -5.68
C GLN A 214 15.17 -8.30 -4.67
N THR A 215 15.19 -7.01 -4.35
CA THR A 215 16.13 -6.43 -3.37
C THR A 215 15.45 -6.17 -2.02
N VAL A 216 16.18 -6.32 -0.91
CA VAL A 216 15.72 -5.97 0.44
C VAL A 216 16.74 -5.02 1.06
N ILE A 217 16.38 -3.74 1.20
CA ILE A 217 17.30 -2.67 1.58
C ILE A 217 16.52 -1.68 2.47
N VAL A 218 17.10 -1.16 3.55
CA VAL A 218 16.38 -0.34 4.56
C VAL A 218 17.11 0.97 4.84
N HIS A 219 16.39 2.10 4.83
CA HIS A 219 16.89 3.44 5.19
C HIS A 219 15.82 4.45 5.51
N LEU A 220 16.28 5.54 6.11
CA LEU A 220 15.51 6.49 6.88
C LEU A 220 15.82 7.88 6.33
N ASP A 221 14.83 8.51 5.69
CA ASP A 221 14.89 9.90 5.21
C ASP A 221 13.81 10.74 5.93
N ALA A 222 14.12 11.99 6.24
CA ALA A 222 13.38 12.84 7.18
C ALA A 222 12.34 13.79 6.54
N ASP A 223 12.27 13.90 5.20
CA ASP A 223 11.56 15.00 4.52
C ASP A 223 10.22 14.62 3.80
N GLU A 224 9.60 13.46 4.08
CA GLU A 224 8.70 12.75 3.13
C GLU A 224 7.18 13.11 3.11
N PHE A 225 6.53 13.64 4.16
CA PHE A 225 5.03 13.54 4.26
C PHE A 225 4.24 14.85 4.05
N LYS A 226 3.40 14.92 3.00
CA LYS A 226 2.53 16.09 2.67
C LYS A 226 1.00 15.85 2.55
N THR A 227 0.52 14.60 2.52
CA THR A 227 -0.91 14.22 2.44
C THR A 227 -1.26 13.20 3.55
N THR A 228 -2.53 13.02 3.93
CA THR A 228 -2.88 11.87 4.80
C THR A 228 -2.81 10.55 4.06
N TRP A 229 -2.96 10.54 2.74
CA TRP A 229 -2.74 9.35 1.92
C TRP A 229 -1.39 8.68 2.21
N LEU A 230 -0.32 9.49 2.25
CA LEU A 230 1.03 9.06 2.62
C LEU A 230 1.26 9.10 4.14
N GLY A 231 0.75 10.12 4.84
CA GLY A 231 0.92 10.30 6.29
C GLY A 231 0.29 9.20 7.13
N ASN A 232 -0.78 8.57 6.65
CA ASN A 232 -1.41 7.43 7.31
C ASN A 232 -0.52 6.18 7.34
N LYS A 233 0.63 6.17 6.64
CA LYS A 233 1.71 5.19 6.91
C LYS A 233 2.00 5.10 8.40
N SER A 234 1.93 6.21 9.13
CA SER A 234 2.03 6.24 10.59
C SER A 234 0.99 5.39 11.31
N ILE A 235 -0.24 5.32 10.81
CA ILE A 235 -1.29 4.51 11.42
C ILE A 235 -1.02 3.04 11.14
N TYR A 236 -0.89 2.63 9.88
CA TYR A 236 -0.81 1.22 9.56
C TYR A 236 0.53 0.55 9.88
N ARG A 237 1.62 1.31 9.91
CA ARG A 237 2.95 0.81 10.29
C ARG A 237 3.12 0.71 11.81
N THR A 238 2.28 1.37 12.60
CA THR A 238 2.38 1.38 14.07
C THR A 238 1.19 0.73 14.78
N ARG A 239 0.05 0.47 14.10
CA ARG A 239 -1.15 -0.14 14.71
C ARG A 239 -0.90 -1.49 15.39
N MET A 240 0.06 -2.27 14.88
CA MET A 240 0.46 -3.54 15.50
C MET A 240 1.26 -3.35 16.78
N ALA A 241 1.82 -2.16 17.01
CA ALA A 241 2.52 -1.78 18.24
C ALA A 241 1.56 -1.31 19.35
N ILE A 242 0.42 -0.72 18.97
CA ILE A 242 -0.53 -0.04 19.86
C ILE A 242 -1.50 -1.04 20.52
N ALA A 243 -1.67 -0.93 21.83
CA ALA A 243 -2.67 -1.71 22.58
C ALA A 243 -4.08 -1.10 22.41
N ASP A 244 -5.12 -1.91 22.57
CA ASP A 244 -6.50 -1.42 22.50
C ASP A 244 -6.76 -0.39 23.62
N GLY A 245 -7.52 0.68 23.33
CA GLY A 245 -7.65 1.89 24.16
C GLY A 245 -6.45 2.84 24.09
N GLY A 246 -5.40 2.50 23.34
CA GLY A 246 -4.21 3.32 23.13
C GLY A 246 -4.49 4.61 22.34
N THR A 247 -3.46 5.45 22.22
CA THR A 247 -3.55 6.70 21.44
C THR A 247 -2.31 6.83 20.56
N LEU A 248 -2.53 7.00 19.26
CA LEU A 248 -1.51 7.40 18.28
C LEU A 248 -1.61 8.90 18.06
N VAL A 249 -0.51 9.61 18.25
CA VAL A 249 -0.40 11.04 17.93
C VAL A 249 0.46 11.18 16.69
N VAL A 250 -0.10 11.73 15.62
CA VAL A 250 0.61 11.99 14.36
C VAL A 250 0.96 13.48 14.32
N LEU A 251 2.26 13.80 14.39
CA LEU A 251 2.77 15.15 14.23
C LEU A 251 2.92 15.44 12.73
N ALA A 252 2.02 16.26 12.18
CA ALA A 252 1.85 16.39 10.74
C ALA A 252 2.04 17.85 10.26
N PRO A 253 3.27 18.40 10.33
CA PRO A 253 3.53 19.80 10.00
C PRO A 253 3.27 20.15 8.52
N GLY A 254 3.38 19.17 7.62
CA GLY A 254 3.26 19.37 6.17
C GLY A 254 1.94 18.91 5.54
N VAL A 255 1.01 18.35 6.32
CA VAL A 255 -0.24 17.77 5.79
C VAL A 255 -1.29 18.86 5.58
N THR A 256 -1.74 19.01 4.33
CA THR A 256 -2.68 20.06 3.91
C THR A 256 -3.97 19.52 3.26
N HIS A 257 -3.95 18.28 2.78
CA HIS A 257 -5.06 17.62 2.08
C HIS A 257 -5.08 16.12 2.43
N PHE A 258 -6.23 15.45 2.23
CA PHE A 258 -6.41 14.05 2.55
C PHE A 258 -6.00 13.11 1.40
N GLY A 259 -6.52 13.37 0.20
CA GLY A 259 -6.26 12.57 -1.01
C GLY A 259 -5.09 13.09 -1.84
N GLU A 260 -4.50 12.22 -2.67
CA GLU A 260 -3.49 12.58 -3.68
C GLU A 260 -4.11 13.34 -4.87
N ASP A 261 -5.37 13.03 -5.18
CA ASP A 261 -6.16 13.75 -6.17
C ASP A 261 -7.47 14.27 -5.57
N LYS A 262 -8.11 15.19 -6.31
CA LYS A 262 -9.33 15.88 -5.87
C LYS A 262 -10.51 14.94 -5.64
N GLN A 263 -10.65 13.87 -6.43
CA GLN A 263 -11.76 12.94 -6.32
C GLN A 263 -11.59 12.07 -5.06
N ILE A 264 -10.40 11.53 -4.84
CA ILE A 264 -10.09 10.76 -3.62
C ILE A 264 -10.21 11.65 -2.38
N ASP A 265 -9.72 12.90 -2.43
CA ASP A 265 -9.83 13.85 -1.32
C ASP A 265 -11.30 14.11 -0.94
N LEU A 266 -12.17 14.34 -1.93
CA LEU A 266 -13.61 14.51 -1.72
C LEU A 266 -14.26 13.27 -1.11
N LEU A 267 -13.90 12.07 -1.57
CA LEU A 267 -14.43 10.82 -1.03
C LEU A 267 -13.97 10.61 0.42
N ILE A 268 -12.71 10.87 0.74
CA ILE A 268 -12.20 10.75 2.11
C ILE A 268 -12.94 11.72 3.03
N ARG A 269 -13.15 12.96 2.60
CA ARG A 269 -13.91 13.97 3.36
C ARG A 269 -15.37 13.57 3.56
N LYS A 270 -15.99 12.94 2.55
CA LYS A 270 -17.40 12.55 2.57
C LYS A 270 -17.66 11.36 3.50
N TYR A 271 -16.81 10.35 3.48
CA TYR A 271 -17.05 9.07 4.18
C TYR A 271 -16.26 8.94 5.48
N GLY A 272 -15.09 9.57 5.57
CA GLY A 272 -14.21 9.49 6.73
C GLY A 272 -13.64 8.09 6.99
N TYR A 273 -12.67 8.02 7.89
CA TYR A 273 -12.08 6.77 8.36
C TYR A 273 -13.04 6.15 9.38
N ARG A 274 -13.61 5.00 9.05
CA ARG A 274 -14.63 4.27 9.83
C ARG A 274 -14.26 2.79 9.90
N THR A 275 -14.94 2.02 10.74
CA THR A 275 -14.67 0.58 10.81
C THR A 275 -14.96 -0.13 9.49
N THR A 276 -14.32 -1.28 9.26
CA THR A 276 -14.53 -2.08 8.04
C THR A 276 -16.01 -2.35 7.77
N PRO A 277 -16.85 -2.77 8.75
CA PRO A 277 -18.29 -2.95 8.52
C PRO A 277 -19.02 -1.67 8.10
N GLU A 278 -18.68 -0.51 8.66
CA GLU A 278 -19.29 0.77 8.30
C GLU A 278 -18.91 1.20 6.88
N VAL A 279 -17.63 1.04 6.50
CA VAL A 279 -17.18 1.33 5.13
C VAL A 279 -17.83 0.38 4.13
N LEU A 280 -17.97 -0.91 4.46
CA LEU A 280 -18.70 -1.88 3.62
C LEU A 280 -20.18 -1.49 3.46
N ALA A 281 -20.83 -1.03 4.52
CA ALA A 281 -22.20 -0.50 4.44
C ALA A 281 -22.28 0.74 3.54
N HIS A 282 -21.29 1.64 3.60
CA HIS A 282 -21.20 2.79 2.70
C HIS A 282 -21.02 2.36 1.24
N ILE A 283 -20.17 1.37 0.95
CA ILE A 283 -20.01 0.82 -0.40
C ILE A 283 -21.34 0.26 -0.92
N ALA A 284 -22.05 -0.52 -0.11
CA ALA A 284 -23.33 -1.10 -0.49
C ALA A 284 -24.41 -0.04 -0.77
N ALA A 285 -24.39 1.06 -0.02
CA ALA A 285 -25.38 2.12 -0.12
C ALA A 285 -25.04 3.25 -1.11
N ASN A 286 -23.78 3.42 -1.53
CA ASN A 286 -23.32 4.60 -2.27
C ASN A 286 -22.54 4.23 -3.55
N ARG A 287 -23.07 4.63 -4.71
CA ARG A 287 -22.51 4.26 -6.01
C ARG A 287 -21.18 4.95 -6.32
N ASP A 288 -20.94 6.14 -5.80
CA ASP A 288 -19.68 6.86 -5.95
C ASP A 288 -18.55 6.18 -5.17
N LEU A 289 -18.78 5.73 -3.93
CA LEU A 289 -17.76 4.96 -3.20
C LEU A 289 -17.55 3.57 -3.82
N MET A 290 -18.62 2.90 -4.24
CA MET A 290 -18.57 1.60 -4.93
C MET A 290 -17.72 1.66 -6.21
N LYS A 291 -17.80 2.76 -6.96
CA LYS A 291 -16.97 2.98 -8.16
C LYS A 291 -15.50 3.34 -7.85
N ASN A 292 -15.16 3.58 -6.59
CA ASN A 292 -13.85 4.03 -6.13
C ASN A 292 -13.32 3.16 -4.99
N LEU A 293 -13.22 1.85 -5.24
CA LEU A 293 -12.79 0.87 -4.22
C LEU A 293 -11.41 1.16 -3.61
N SER A 294 -10.51 1.84 -4.34
CA SER A 294 -9.23 2.29 -3.77
C SER A 294 -9.39 3.34 -2.67
N ALA A 295 -10.35 4.26 -2.80
CA ALA A 295 -10.69 5.19 -1.73
C ALA A 295 -11.30 4.44 -0.53
N ALA A 296 -12.20 3.50 -0.78
CA ALA A 296 -12.79 2.68 0.28
C ALA A 296 -11.74 1.85 1.05
N ALA A 297 -10.79 1.24 0.33
CA ALA A 297 -9.65 0.53 0.93
C ALA A 297 -8.77 1.46 1.76
N HIS A 298 -8.52 2.69 1.29
CA HIS A 298 -7.77 3.69 2.05
C HIS A 298 -8.47 4.05 3.38
N LEU A 299 -9.79 4.22 3.37
CA LEU A 299 -10.58 4.50 4.58
C LEU A 299 -10.45 3.38 5.62
N ILE A 300 -10.54 2.12 5.16
CA ILE A 300 -10.36 0.94 6.02
C ILE A 300 -8.92 0.90 6.58
N HIS A 301 -7.92 1.09 5.72
CA HIS A 301 -6.52 1.02 6.13
C HIS A 301 -6.11 2.11 7.12
N GLY A 302 -6.61 3.33 6.94
CA GLY A 302 -6.40 4.46 7.85
C GLY A 302 -7.29 4.44 9.09
N SER A 303 -8.26 3.52 9.16
CA SER A 303 -9.15 3.38 10.31
C SER A 303 -8.46 2.75 11.51
N PRO A 304 -8.68 3.26 12.73
CA PRO A 304 -8.26 2.59 13.94
C PRO A 304 -9.12 1.35 14.27
N GLU A 305 -10.18 1.07 13.52
CA GLU A 305 -11.10 -0.06 13.76
C GLU A 305 -11.65 -0.09 15.20
N ASN A 306 -11.90 1.09 15.79
CA ASN A 306 -12.28 1.28 17.19
C ASN A 306 -11.31 0.70 18.23
N ARG A 307 -10.09 0.33 17.82
CA ARG A 307 -9.07 -0.22 18.72
C ARG A 307 -8.31 0.86 19.46
N PHE A 308 -8.03 2.00 18.84
CA PHE A 308 -7.27 3.08 19.44
C PHE A 308 -7.73 4.43 18.91
N ARG A 309 -7.29 5.50 19.56
CA ARG A 309 -7.62 6.87 19.13
C ARG A 309 -6.48 7.42 18.29
N VAL A 310 -6.82 8.16 17.23
CA VAL A 310 -5.85 8.83 16.36
C VAL A 310 -6.00 10.32 16.54
N VAL A 311 -4.93 10.99 16.97
CA VAL A 311 -4.87 12.44 17.13
C VAL A 311 -3.95 13.01 16.05
N TYR A 312 -4.49 13.85 15.18
CA TYR A 312 -3.73 14.57 14.16
C TYR A 312 -3.36 15.97 14.66
N ALA A 313 -2.06 16.20 14.87
CA ALA A 313 -1.53 17.47 15.30
C ALA A 313 -1.11 18.31 14.09
N CYS A 314 -1.92 19.30 13.72
CA CYS A 314 -1.74 20.05 12.46
C CYS A 314 -1.15 21.44 12.70
N ALA A 315 -0.35 21.91 11.73
CA ALA A 315 0.17 23.27 11.70
C ALA A 315 -0.96 24.30 11.46
N PRO A 316 -0.78 25.59 11.80
CA PRO A 316 -1.81 26.63 11.61
C PRO A 316 -2.31 26.80 10.17
N ASN A 317 -1.48 26.43 9.18
CA ASN A 317 -1.79 26.46 7.75
C ASN A 317 -2.11 25.06 7.17
N GLY A 318 -2.25 24.04 8.02
CA GLY A 318 -2.64 22.68 7.64
C GLY A 318 -4.16 22.48 7.69
N LEU A 319 -4.59 21.22 7.81
CA LEU A 319 -6.01 20.86 7.96
C LEU A 319 -6.63 21.51 9.20
N THR A 320 -7.86 22.01 9.06
CA THR A 320 -8.60 22.61 10.18
C THR A 320 -9.13 21.53 11.14
N LYS A 321 -9.52 21.97 12.33
CA LYS A 321 -10.15 21.11 13.32
C LYS A 321 -11.39 20.41 12.76
N GLU A 322 -12.26 21.17 12.09
CA GLU A 322 -13.51 20.68 11.51
C GLU A 322 -13.25 19.64 10.42
N GLU A 323 -12.19 19.82 9.62
CA GLU A 323 -11.79 18.86 8.59
C GLU A 323 -11.29 17.54 9.19
N VAL A 324 -10.42 17.61 10.20
CA VAL A 324 -9.86 16.42 10.87
C VAL A 324 -10.92 15.64 11.65
N GLU A 325 -11.76 16.35 12.41
CA GLU A 325 -12.86 15.73 13.17
C GLU A 325 -13.94 15.19 12.24
N GLY A 326 -14.21 15.86 11.11
CA GLY A 326 -15.17 15.40 10.11
C GLY A 326 -14.83 14.03 9.53
N VAL A 327 -13.54 13.70 9.39
CA VAL A 327 -13.10 12.39 8.91
C VAL A 327 -12.99 11.32 9.99
N GLY A 328 -13.29 11.63 11.26
CA GLY A 328 -13.29 10.66 12.37
C GLY A 328 -11.98 10.52 13.14
N PHE A 329 -11.08 11.50 13.04
CA PHE A 329 -9.89 11.59 13.89
C PHE A 329 -10.06 12.69 14.94
N GLU A 330 -9.24 12.65 15.99
CA GLU A 330 -9.14 13.75 16.96
C GLU A 330 -8.16 14.82 16.46
N TYR A 331 -8.45 16.09 16.72
CA TYR A 331 -7.58 17.20 16.34
C TYR A 331 -6.75 17.71 17.53
N ALA A 332 -5.48 18.04 17.27
CA ALA A 332 -4.65 18.83 18.18
C ALA A 332 -3.89 19.95 17.44
N LYS A 333 -3.51 21.00 18.16
CA LYS A 333 -2.56 21.99 17.63
C LYS A 333 -1.16 21.41 17.68
N LEU A 334 -0.39 21.60 16.61
CA LEU A 334 0.98 21.10 16.54
C LEU A 334 1.87 21.67 17.66
N ASP A 335 1.82 22.98 17.90
CA ASP A 335 2.67 23.65 18.91
C ASP A 335 2.44 23.09 20.32
N ASP A 336 1.18 22.80 20.67
CA ASP A 336 0.83 22.23 21.98
C ASP A 336 1.41 20.82 22.15
N MET A 337 1.37 19.99 21.09
CA MET A 337 1.92 18.64 21.12
C MET A 337 3.45 18.63 21.08
N LEU A 338 4.08 19.55 20.34
CA LEU A 338 5.54 19.71 20.33
C LEU A 338 6.06 20.17 21.69
N ALA A 339 5.37 21.10 22.35
CA ALA A 339 5.72 21.53 23.71
C ALA A 339 5.56 20.40 24.74
N LEU A 340 4.55 19.55 24.59
CA LEU A 340 4.30 18.42 25.49
C LEU A 340 5.31 17.28 25.33
N TYR A 341 5.60 16.90 24.09
CA TYR A 341 6.44 15.73 23.79
C TYR A 341 7.93 16.08 23.62
N GLN A 342 8.27 17.34 23.30
CA GLN A 342 9.65 17.82 23.15
C GLN A 342 10.49 16.87 22.30
N ILE A 343 10.07 16.63 21.05
CA ILE A 343 10.63 15.57 20.21
C ILE A 343 12.03 15.89 19.67
N ASP A 344 12.45 17.16 19.69
CA ASP A 344 13.77 17.57 19.21
C ASP A 344 14.88 16.90 20.04
N GLY A 345 15.73 16.12 19.36
CA GLY A 345 16.84 15.40 19.98
C GLY A 345 16.45 14.10 20.71
N ARG A 346 15.19 13.66 20.64
CA ARG A 346 14.77 12.36 21.20
C ARG A 346 15.15 11.20 20.28
N GLN A 347 15.44 10.06 20.91
CA GLN A 347 15.70 8.79 20.23
C GLN A 347 14.40 7.99 20.09
N ASP A 348 14.31 7.17 19.04
CA ASP A 348 13.22 6.21 18.87
C ASP A 348 13.11 5.28 20.08
N GLY A 349 11.89 4.93 20.47
CA GLY A 349 11.63 4.08 21.63
C GLY A 349 10.94 4.77 22.80
N TRP A 350 11.00 4.14 23.98
CA TRP A 350 10.35 4.63 25.19
C TRP A 350 11.01 5.90 25.72
N ASN A 351 10.17 6.89 25.99
CA ASN A 351 10.49 8.24 26.41
C ASN A 351 9.54 8.69 27.53
N THR A 352 9.90 9.73 28.26
CA THR A 352 9.02 10.37 29.26
C THR A 352 8.92 11.87 29.02
N THR A 353 7.75 12.44 29.30
CA THR A 353 7.53 13.90 29.26
C THR A 353 8.31 14.59 30.39
N GLU A 354 8.52 15.90 30.26
CA GLU A 354 9.15 16.70 31.31
C GLU A 354 8.45 16.51 32.67
N GLY A 355 9.23 16.33 33.73
CA GLY A 355 8.73 15.99 35.07
C GLY A 355 8.27 14.53 35.26
N GLY A 356 8.49 13.64 34.29
CA GLY A 356 8.27 12.19 34.43
C GLY A 356 6.81 11.75 34.53
N LYS A 357 5.86 12.64 34.22
CA LYS A 357 4.43 12.42 34.43
C LYS A 357 3.79 11.43 33.44
N ARG A 358 4.36 11.26 32.25
CA ARG A 358 3.81 10.38 31.21
C ARG A 358 4.93 9.71 30.40
N SER A 359 4.85 8.39 30.29
CA SER A 359 5.67 7.61 29.36
C SER A 359 5.01 7.53 27.98
N PHE A 360 5.79 7.65 26.92
CA PHE A 360 5.33 7.54 25.54
C PHE A 360 6.40 6.86 24.68
N TYR A 361 5.98 6.20 23.60
CA TYR A 361 6.88 5.58 22.64
C TYR A 361 7.01 6.52 21.43
N TYR A 362 8.23 6.97 21.13
CA TYR A 362 8.50 7.89 20.04
C TYR A 362 8.98 7.13 18.80
N VAL A 363 8.51 7.59 17.63
CA VAL A 363 8.90 7.08 16.31
C VAL A 363 9.14 8.31 15.44
N SER A 364 10.39 8.55 15.11
CA SER A 364 10.82 9.71 14.32
C SER A 364 10.39 9.61 12.86
N ASN A 365 10.40 8.41 12.27
CA ASN A 365 9.93 8.17 10.91
C ASN A 365 8.95 6.98 10.82
N PRO A 366 7.64 7.23 10.78
CA PRO A 366 6.64 6.17 10.71
C PRO A 366 6.60 5.36 9.39
N ALA A 367 7.26 5.79 8.31
CA ALA A 367 7.39 4.96 7.11
C ALA A 367 8.33 3.77 7.35
N MET A 368 9.20 3.88 8.35
CA MET A 368 9.94 2.74 8.89
C MET A 368 8.95 1.86 9.64
N GLY A 369 8.56 0.74 9.04
CA GLY A 369 7.68 -0.23 9.69
C GLY A 369 8.19 -0.59 11.09
N LEU A 370 7.37 -0.40 12.14
CA LEU A 370 7.67 -0.96 13.44
C LEU A 370 7.39 -2.47 13.38
N TRP A 371 8.43 -3.26 13.55
CA TRP A 371 8.33 -4.71 13.55
C TRP A 371 7.72 -5.19 14.87
N ALA A 372 6.67 -6.00 14.78
CA ALA A 372 6.14 -6.70 15.94
C ALA A 372 7.00 -7.93 16.24
N TYR A 373 7.31 -8.14 17.53
CA TYR A 373 7.96 -9.36 18.03
C TYR A 373 7.12 -10.60 17.71
N GLU A 374 7.79 -11.70 17.35
CA GLU A 374 7.22 -12.98 16.92
C GLU A 374 6.07 -13.46 17.82
N GLY A 375 6.20 -13.30 19.15
CA GLY A 375 5.18 -13.70 20.12
C GLY A 375 3.83 -12.96 20.04
N ARG A 376 3.74 -11.80 19.36
CA ARG A 376 2.47 -11.09 19.12
C ARG A 376 1.64 -11.75 18.01
N PHE A 377 2.30 -12.49 17.11
CA PHE A 377 1.64 -13.28 16.06
C PHE A 377 1.10 -14.61 16.59
N GLU A 378 1.71 -15.16 17.64
CA GLU A 378 1.20 -16.35 18.35
C GLU A 378 -0.06 -16.04 19.18
N ALA A 379 -0.15 -14.83 19.74
CA ALA A 379 -1.33 -14.38 20.49
C ALA A 379 -2.57 -14.15 19.59
N SER A 380 -2.36 -13.78 18.33
CA SER A 380 -3.42 -13.57 17.32
C SER A 380 -3.78 -14.84 16.53
N SER A 381 -3.01 -15.92 16.69
CA SER A 381 -3.30 -17.24 16.11
C SER A 381 -3.95 -18.21 17.09
N ARG A 382 -4.17 -17.80 18.35
CA ARG A 382 -5.16 -18.45 19.21
C ARG A 382 -6.53 -17.87 18.87
N PRO A 383 -7.55 -18.69 18.61
CA PRO A 383 -8.91 -18.19 18.48
C PRO A 383 -9.31 -17.58 19.82
N SER A 384 -9.18 -16.26 19.96
CA SER A 384 -9.87 -15.55 21.02
C SER A 384 -11.35 -15.70 20.72
N GLN A 385 -12.13 -16.07 21.74
CA GLN A 385 -13.57 -15.91 21.70
C GLN A 385 -13.83 -14.39 21.65
N LEU A 386 -13.78 -13.82 20.44
CA LEU A 386 -14.42 -12.55 20.16
C LEU A 386 -15.93 -12.76 20.42
N PRO A 387 -16.63 -11.75 20.98
CA PRO A 387 -18.07 -11.80 21.03
C PRO A 387 -18.58 -12.08 19.61
N HIS A 388 -19.48 -13.06 19.50
CA HIS A 388 -20.04 -13.53 18.25
C HIS A 388 -20.59 -12.33 17.46
N VAL A 389 -19.79 -11.80 16.53
CA VAL A 389 -20.32 -11.01 15.44
C VAL A 389 -21.02 -12.05 14.57
N PRO A 390 -22.34 -11.95 14.35
CA PRO A 390 -23.00 -12.84 13.41
C PRO A 390 -22.27 -12.70 12.07
N PRO A 391 -22.11 -13.79 11.30
CA PRO A 391 -21.55 -13.68 9.96
C PRO A 391 -22.30 -12.55 9.25
N ALA A 392 -21.56 -11.63 8.60
CA ALA A 392 -22.18 -10.65 7.73
C ALA A 392 -23.16 -11.42 6.84
N GLU A 393 -24.44 -11.12 6.95
CA GLU A 393 -25.44 -11.76 6.11
C GLU A 393 -25.13 -11.34 4.68
N ALA A 394 -24.70 -12.35 3.91
CA ALA A 394 -24.25 -12.33 2.52
C ALA A 394 -22.77 -11.93 2.27
N PRO A 395 -22.03 -12.71 1.44
CA PRO A 395 -20.74 -12.30 0.90
C PRO A 395 -20.89 -11.01 0.09
N VAL A 396 -19.85 -10.17 0.08
CA VAL A 396 -19.89 -8.90 -0.67
C VAL A 396 -19.84 -9.21 -2.17
N GLN A 397 -21.00 -9.16 -2.82
CA GLN A 397 -21.11 -9.19 -4.28
C GLN A 397 -20.90 -7.77 -4.82
N VAL A 398 -19.71 -7.51 -5.36
CA VAL A 398 -19.44 -6.24 -6.06
C VAL A 398 -19.87 -6.42 -7.51
N LEU A 399 -21.16 -6.18 -7.77
CA LEU A 399 -21.75 -6.26 -9.12
C LEU A 399 -21.01 -5.33 -10.11
N THR A 400 -20.17 -5.92 -10.96
CA THR A 400 -19.76 -5.35 -12.26
C THR A 400 -20.89 -5.48 -13.28
N ALA A 401 -22.07 -4.95 -12.98
CA ALA A 401 -23.16 -4.78 -13.94
C ALA A 401 -23.27 -3.31 -14.34
N LEU A 402 -22.42 -2.90 -15.29
CA LEU A 402 -22.79 -1.85 -16.23
C LEU A 402 -23.99 -2.39 -17.02
N HIS A 403 -25.08 -1.61 -17.08
CA HIS A 403 -26.38 -1.81 -17.76
C HIS A 403 -27.53 -2.38 -16.90
N GLY A 404 -28.58 -1.58 -16.73
CA GLY A 404 -29.90 -2.05 -16.25
C GLY A 404 -30.58 -1.09 -15.27
N ASN A 405 -31.76 -0.58 -15.64
CA ASN A 405 -32.58 0.36 -14.89
C ASN A 405 -33.21 -0.27 -13.64
N GLU A 406 -32.52 -0.27 -12.50
CA GLU A 406 -33.19 -0.37 -11.20
C GLU A 406 -32.85 0.82 -10.30
N VAL A 407 -33.89 1.39 -9.69
CA VAL A 407 -33.84 2.59 -8.87
C VAL A 407 -33.24 2.21 -7.52
N CYS A 408 -31.91 2.33 -7.41
CA CYS A 408 -31.26 2.43 -6.10
C CYS A 408 -31.55 3.83 -5.58
N VAL A 409 -32.43 3.93 -4.59
CA VAL A 409 -32.69 5.16 -3.85
C VAL A 409 -31.39 5.59 -3.18
N ASP A 410 -30.89 6.78 -3.51
CA ASP A 410 -30.02 7.57 -2.63
C ASP A 410 -30.82 7.81 -1.34
N ALA A 411 -30.86 6.79 -0.48
CA ALA A 411 -31.33 6.97 0.88
C ALA A 411 -30.25 7.82 1.53
N GLY A 412 -30.53 9.12 1.63
CA GLY A 412 -29.73 10.07 2.39
C GLY A 412 -29.68 9.60 3.85
N VAL A 413 -28.75 8.69 4.15
CA VAL A 413 -28.25 8.49 5.49
C VAL A 413 -27.31 9.66 5.69
N GLY A 414 -27.89 10.77 6.18
CA GLY A 414 -27.13 11.92 6.61
C GLY A 414 -26.16 11.48 7.69
N GLY A 415 -24.87 11.36 7.32
CA GLY A 415 -23.75 11.35 8.25
C GLY A 415 -23.60 12.75 8.83
N GLY A 416 -24.51 13.13 9.72
CA GLY A 416 -24.29 14.26 10.63
C GLY A 416 -23.28 13.86 11.72
N PRO A 417 -22.52 14.82 12.28
CA PRO A 417 -21.51 14.54 13.27
C PRO A 417 -22.16 13.97 14.54
N PHE A 418 -21.50 12.99 15.18
CA PHE A 418 -21.73 12.67 16.59
C PHE A 418 -21.75 13.98 17.37
N THR A 419 -22.89 14.30 18.00
CA THR A 419 -22.97 15.52 18.80
C THR A 419 -22.40 15.23 20.18
N LYS A 420 -21.80 16.25 20.82
CA LYS A 420 -21.29 16.20 22.19
C LYS A 420 -22.28 15.62 23.22
N ALA A 421 -23.58 15.65 22.92
CA ALA A 421 -24.63 15.07 23.77
C ALA A 421 -24.60 13.54 23.87
N ASP A 422 -24.01 12.84 22.89
CA ASP A 422 -23.94 11.37 22.88
C ASP A 422 -22.76 10.83 23.72
N HIS A 423 -21.75 11.66 23.96
CA HIS A 423 -20.61 11.36 24.85
C HIS A 423 -21.02 11.35 26.33
N ASP A 424 -21.90 12.27 26.74
CA ASP A 424 -22.25 12.45 28.15
C ASP A 424 -23.30 11.42 28.65
N LYS A 425 -23.92 10.65 27.75
CA LYS A 425 -24.85 9.55 28.08
C LYS A 425 -24.17 8.20 28.32
N LEU A 426 -22.88 8.08 28.00
CA LEU A 426 -22.08 6.86 28.21
C LEU A 426 -21.27 6.89 29.52
N LEU A 427 -21.44 7.94 30.33
CA LEU A 427 -20.77 8.14 31.61
C LEU A 427 -21.75 8.21 32.81
N GLU A 428 -23.02 7.86 32.61
CA GLU A 428 -23.94 7.37 33.66
C GLU A 428 -24.06 5.85 33.57
#